data_AF-A0A0W8DVF9-F1
#
_entry.id   AF-A0A0W8DVF9-F1
#
_cell.length_a   1.000
_cell.length_b   1.000
_cell.length_c   1.000
_cell.angle_alpha   90.00
_cell.angle_beta   90.00
_cell.angle_gamma   90.00
#
_symmetry.space_group_name_H-M   'P 1'
#
loop_
_entity.id
_entity.type
_entity.pdbx_description
1 polymer ?
#
loop_
_entity_poly.entity_id
_entity_poly.type
_entity_poly.pdbx_seq_one_letter_code
_entity_poly.pdbx_strand_id
1 'polypeptide(L)'
;MAEQLAACARQLFEGESGSAEQRTANVWIMQFQQHDEAWQAALQLLEMPVRDPLTHQTLAGPELVAMQILRLKTQQEWTHISDQQQQAVRQTLLKLLEITCVADGGLSPVSCRIACVTLADIVVKSCKTWTGWKNDVQRLVDAGIVAQRQHKGAAVLAEVLGAIPLQILASERMWIADEIHQILTLFQAEVEEVMTAVQMILSNIPDERSNALRCLECWIVGCVPTHEAFGLTAAHLFTRGLIDELFNIVISGNEEQAQLAAGIVADSFVFTVPAPLSETMINAVLHSGLRLVEAIPVFRSDVRSPTGEMMTKEQQTTACRGISRIACSLAMNHAPILLWNQVPGTQATIGSFTPEQKSSLSMQFLELLLACSSYDDIDVVQPTLEIWFFFLEESSSQSEASWQLLDAPGKEHVVSVLSRLVNALIERCKYPQWFVDKQQLVSDDLEIEAISDLRR
;
A
#
# COMPACT_ATOMS: atom_id res chain seq x y z
N MET A 1 -5.37 41.11 -1.19
CA MET A 1 -4.62 39.98 -0.58
C MET A 1 -4.34 38.85 -1.57
N ALA A 2 -5.33 38.32 -2.30
CA ALA A 2 -5.09 37.25 -3.30
C ALA A 2 -4.03 37.61 -4.38
N GLU A 3 -4.07 38.85 -4.91
CA GLU A 3 -3.05 39.33 -5.87
C GLU A 3 -1.63 39.37 -5.27
N GLN A 4 -1.52 39.79 -4.00
CA GLN A 4 -0.24 39.84 -3.29
C GLN A 4 0.28 38.43 -3.01
N LEU A 5 -0.61 37.51 -2.61
CA LEU A 5 -0.28 36.09 -2.45
C LEU A 5 0.24 35.50 -3.77
N ALA A 6 -0.44 35.76 -4.88
CA ALA A 6 0.00 35.31 -6.19
C ALA A 6 1.36 35.89 -6.58
N ALA A 7 1.60 37.18 -6.35
CA ALA A 7 2.88 37.82 -6.64
C ALA A 7 4.03 37.20 -5.81
N CYS A 8 3.82 36.99 -4.51
CA CYS A 8 4.80 36.33 -3.65
C CYS A 8 5.03 34.87 -4.06
N ALA A 9 3.98 34.13 -4.43
CA ALA A 9 4.11 32.76 -4.90
C ALA A 9 4.90 32.68 -6.21
N ARG A 10 4.66 33.60 -7.15
CA ARG A 10 5.48 33.71 -8.37
C ARG A 10 6.93 34.01 -8.04
N GLN A 11 7.20 34.97 -7.16
CA GLN A 11 8.58 35.28 -6.76
C GLN A 11 9.27 34.08 -6.10
N LEU A 12 8.52 33.23 -5.39
CA LEU A 12 9.05 32.02 -4.75
C LEU A 12 9.49 30.97 -5.77
N PHE A 13 8.70 30.72 -6.81
CA PHE A 13 8.92 29.63 -7.77
C PHE A 13 9.58 30.05 -9.10
N GLU A 14 9.28 31.25 -9.58
CA GLU A 14 9.78 31.80 -10.85
C GLU A 14 10.92 32.82 -10.64
N GLY A 15 11.16 33.26 -9.40
CA GLY A 15 12.21 34.21 -9.06
C GLY A 15 13.62 33.60 -9.05
N GLU A 16 14.64 34.47 -9.06
CA GLU A 16 16.04 34.03 -9.00
C GLU A 16 16.32 33.26 -7.70
N SER A 17 16.86 32.03 -7.86
CA SER A 17 17.13 31.14 -6.73
C SER A 17 18.14 31.74 -5.76
N GLY A 18 17.77 31.82 -4.49
CA GLY A 18 18.59 32.40 -3.42
C GLY A 18 18.58 33.93 -3.35
N SER A 19 17.83 34.61 -4.21
CA SER A 19 17.68 36.08 -4.19
C SER A 19 17.08 36.58 -2.87
N ALA A 20 17.30 37.87 -2.58
CA ALA A 20 16.70 38.51 -1.40
C ALA A 20 15.17 38.53 -1.52
N GLU A 21 14.67 38.77 -2.73
CA GLU A 21 13.25 38.84 -3.08
C GLU A 21 12.55 37.49 -2.89
N GLN A 22 13.19 36.39 -3.30
CA GLN A 22 12.66 35.04 -3.07
C GLN A 22 12.57 34.73 -1.56
N ARG A 23 13.60 35.09 -0.78
CA ARG A 23 13.59 34.90 0.68
C ARG A 23 12.52 35.75 1.36
N THR A 24 12.37 37.01 0.95
CA THR A 24 11.33 37.91 1.46
C THR A 24 9.93 37.39 1.13
N ALA A 25 9.71 36.90 -0.09
CA ALA A 25 8.46 36.29 -0.49
C ALA A 25 8.14 35.03 0.36
N ASN A 26 9.13 34.17 0.59
CA ASN A 26 8.98 32.99 1.44
C ASN A 26 8.60 33.37 2.88
N VAL A 27 9.32 34.31 3.49
CA VAL A 27 9.03 34.79 4.86
C VAL A 27 7.61 35.37 4.93
N TRP A 28 7.22 36.15 3.93
CA TRP A 28 5.88 36.72 3.87
C TRP A 28 4.81 35.63 3.79
N ILE A 29 4.95 34.63 2.91
CA ILE A 29 4.00 33.51 2.78
C ILE A 29 3.90 32.74 4.10
N MET A 30 5.03 32.45 4.74
CA MET A 30 5.08 31.71 6.01
C MET A 30 4.39 32.43 7.16
N GLN A 31 4.41 33.76 7.17
CA GLN A 31 3.65 34.58 8.11
C GLN A 31 2.19 34.65 7.69
N PHE A 32 1.92 34.93 6.42
CA PHE A 32 0.58 35.14 5.86
C PHE A 32 -0.35 33.94 6.12
N GLN A 33 0.14 32.71 5.98
CA GLN A 33 -0.69 31.50 6.19
C GLN A 33 -1.28 31.38 7.61
N GLN A 34 -0.71 32.06 8.61
CA GLN A 34 -1.19 32.09 9.99
C GLN A 34 -2.33 33.09 10.22
N HIS A 35 -2.59 33.98 9.25
CA HIS A 35 -3.65 34.98 9.35
C HIS A 35 -5.00 34.42 8.90
N ASP A 36 -6.11 34.98 9.40
CA ASP A 36 -7.46 34.58 9.05
C ASP A 36 -7.77 34.91 7.57
N GLU A 37 -7.24 36.02 7.05
CA GLU A 37 -7.43 36.45 5.66
C GLU A 37 -6.86 35.45 4.65
N ALA A 38 -5.97 34.56 5.07
CA ALA A 38 -5.38 33.54 4.22
C ALA A 38 -6.42 32.54 3.70
N TRP A 39 -7.51 32.27 4.45
CA TRP A 39 -8.62 31.45 3.96
C TRP A 39 -9.21 32.05 2.68
N GLN A 40 -9.66 33.31 2.76
CA GLN A 40 -10.33 33.97 1.66
C GLN A 40 -9.39 34.23 0.48
N ALA A 41 -8.13 34.59 0.74
CA ALA A 41 -7.15 34.84 -0.30
C ALA A 41 -6.79 33.57 -1.08
N ALA A 42 -6.63 32.42 -0.39
CA ALA A 42 -6.37 31.14 -1.03
C ALA A 42 -7.57 30.68 -1.86
N LEU A 43 -8.80 30.74 -1.31
CA LEU A 43 -10.01 30.37 -2.05
C LEU A 43 -10.21 31.23 -3.30
N GLN A 44 -10.05 32.55 -3.18
CA GLN A 44 -10.15 33.47 -4.33
C GLN A 44 -9.13 33.15 -5.42
N LEU A 45 -7.89 32.84 -5.02
CA LEU A 45 -6.81 32.52 -5.96
C LEU A 45 -7.06 31.18 -6.67
N LEU A 46 -7.68 30.20 -6.00
CA LEU A 46 -8.05 28.93 -6.61
C LEU A 46 -9.29 29.04 -7.52
N GLU A 47 -10.27 29.87 -7.16
CA GLU A 47 -11.46 30.12 -7.99
C GLU A 47 -11.15 30.96 -9.23
N MET A 48 -10.22 31.91 -9.11
CA MET A 48 -9.74 32.76 -10.19
C MET A 48 -8.23 32.57 -10.35
N PRO A 49 -7.80 31.43 -10.92
CA PRO A 49 -6.39 31.12 -11.07
C PRO A 49 -5.69 32.14 -11.95
N VAL A 50 -4.48 32.53 -11.55
CA VAL A 50 -3.63 33.41 -12.36
C VAL A 50 -3.17 32.65 -13.58
N ARG A 51 -3.40 33.23 -14.76
CA ARG A 51 -3.02 32.65 -16.04
C ARG A 51 -1.81 33.37 -16.60
N ASP A 52 -0.94 32.61 -17.24
CA ASP A 52 0.12 33.15 -18.07
C ASP A 52 -0.50 33.96 -19.23
N PRO A 53 -0.06 35.21 -19.46
CA PRO A 53 -0.65 36.07 -20.48
C PRO A 53 -0.36 35.61 -21.92
N LEU A 54 0.66 34.78 -22.15
CA LEU A 54 1.06 34.27 -23.46
C LEU A 54 0.44 32.91 -23.74
N THR A 55 0.50 31.98 -22.78
CA THR A 55 0.03 30.60 -22.97
C THR A 55 -1.41 30.38 -22.51
N HIS A 56 -1.97 31.33 -21.75
CA HIS A 56 -3.26 31.21 -21.06
C HIS A 56 -3.38 30.00 -20.12
N GLN A 57 -2.26 29.35 -19.79
CA GLN A 57 -2.21 28.25 -18.83
C GLN A 57 -2.20 28.80 -17.40
N THR A 58 -2.81 28.07 -16.48
CA THR A 58 -2.75 28.38 -15.04
C THR A 58 -1.31 28.29 -14.55
N LEU A 59 -0.87 29.29 -13.79
CA LEU A 59 0.45 29.27 -13.17
C LEU A 59 0.47 28.30 -11.99
N ALA A 60 1.35 27.30 -12.06
CA ALA A 60 1.43 26.22 -11.07
C ALA A 60 1.88 26.71 -9.67
N GLY A 61 2.79 27.68 -9.59
CA GLY A 61 3.32 28.20 -8.32
C GLY A 61 2.22 28.80 -7.42
N PRO A 62 1.47 29.82 -7.90
CA PRO A 62 0.33 30.38 -7.17
C PRO A 62 -0.74 29.36 -6.78
N GLU A 63 -1.09 28.43 -7.69
CA GLU A 63 -2.04 27.35 -7.40
C GLU A 63 -1.56 26.47 -6.24
N LEU A 64 -0.30 26.01 -6.31
CA LEU A 64 0.29 25.13 -5.30
C LEU A 64 0.35 25.80 -3.93
N VAL A 65 0.77 27.07 -3.85
CA VAL A 65 0.80 27.83 -2.59
C VAL A 65 -0.60 27.98 -2.01
N ALA A 66 -1.58 28.36 -2.82
CA ALA A 66 -2.96 28.51 -2.37
C ALA A 66 -3.52 27.18 -1.82
N MET A 67 -3.29 26.08 -2.54
CA MET A 67 -3.74 24.76 -2.11
C MET A 67 -3.05 24.30 -0.82
N GLN A 68 -1.76 24.60 -0.67
CA GLN A 68 -1.02 24.23 0.54
C GLN A 68 -1.41 25.07 1.76
N ILE A 69 -1.73 26.35 1.58
CA ILE A 69 -2.34 27.18 2.63
C ILE A 69 -3.68 26.58 3.03
N LEU A 70 -4.52 26.22 2.06
CA LEU A 70 -5.84 25.64 2.34
C LEU A 70 -5.71 24.33 3.13
N ARG A 71 -4.78 23.45 2.75
CA ARG A 71 -4.47 22.24 3.50
C ARG A 71 -4.03 22.55 4.93
N LEU A 72 -3.06 23.45 5.11
CA LEU A 72 -2.53 23.78 6.43
C LEU A 72 -3.61 24.33 7.36
N LYS A 73 -4.43 25.26 6.85
CA LYS A 73 -5.50 25.87 7.64
C LYS A 73 -6.62 24.88 7.94
N THR A 74 -6.92 23.96 7.03
CA THR A 74 -7.85 22.84 7.30
C THR A 74 -7.29 21.91 8.38
N GLN A 75 -5.98 21.66 8.36
CA GLN A 75 -5.34 20.84 9.38
C GLN A 75 -5.41 21.47 10.78
N GLN A 76 -5.25 22.79 10.88
CA GLN A 76 -5.05 23.49 12.15
C GLN A 76 -6.31 24.17 12.71
N GLU A 77 -7.18 24.71 11.85
CA GLU A 77 -8.23 25.67 12.25
C GLU A 77 -9.66 25.20 11.92
N TRP A 78 -9.82 24.02 11.30
CA TRP A 78 -11.12 23.59 10.75
C TRP A 78 -12.27 23.60 11.76
N THR A 79 -12.02 23.19 13.00
CA THR A 79 -13.03 23.16 14.07
C THR A 79 -13.34 24.53 14.66
N HIS A 80 -12.55 25.55 14.34
CA HIS A 80 -12.68 26.92 14.87
C HIS A 80 -13.37 27.88 13.89
N ILE A 81 -13.47 27.52 12.61
CA ILE A 81 -14.14 28.33 11.60
C ILE A 81 -15.65 28.08 11.57
N SER A 82 -16.41 29.05 11.05
CA SER A 82 -17.87 28.97 10.95
C SER A 82 -18.33 27.89 9.96
N ASP A 83 -19.53 27.34 10.18
CA ASP A 83 -20.15 26.37 9.26
C ASP A 83 -20.29 26.90 7.83
N GLN A 84 -20.56 28.20 7.69
CA GLN A 84 -20.65 28.84 6.37
C GLN A 84 -19.30 28.82 5.65
N GLN A 85 -18.21 29.07 6.38
CA GLN A 85 -16.86 29.03 5.83
C GLN A 85 -16.42 27.58 5.52
N GLN A 86 -16.74 26.63 6.40
CA GLN A 86 -16.51 25.20 6.12
C GLN A 86 -17.23 24.77 4.84
N GLN A 87 -18.49 25.19 4.66
CA GLN A 87 -19.27 24.88 3.47
C GLN A 87 -18.66 25.51 2.21
N ALA A 88 -18.18 26.75 2.28
CA ALA A 88 -17.50 27.40 1.17
C ALA A 88 -16.23 26.62 0.77
N VAL A 89 -15.38 26.26 1.73
CA VAL A 89 -14.15 25.47 1.46
C VAL A 89 -14.49 24.13 0.81
N ARG A 90 -15.47 23.39 1.36
CA ARG A 90 -15.92 22.11 0.80
C ARG A 90 -16.39 22.25 -0.65
N GLN A 91 -17.25 23.22 -0.92
CA GLN A 91 -17.81 23.44 -2.26
C GLN A 91 -16.73 23.85 -3.26
N THR A 92 -15.81 24.72 -2.87
CA THR A 92 -14.70 25.13 -3.73
C THR A 92 -13.78 23.94 -4.04
N LEU A 93 -13.41 23.12 -3.05
CA LEU A 93 -12.60 21.91 -3.27
C LEU A 93 -13.28 20.91 -4.21
N LEU A 94 -14.56 20.59 -3.96
CA LEU A 94 -15.32 19.67 -4.81
C LEU A 94 -15.41 20.20 -6.24
N LYS A 95 -15.67 21.49 -6.43
CA LYS A 95 -15.73 22.12 -7.76
C LYS A 95 -14.39 22.04 -8.49
N LEU A 96 -13.27 22.28 -7.81
CA LEU A 96 -11.93 22.21 -8.41
C LEU A 96 -11.59 20.77 -8.84
N LEU A 97 -11.91 19.79 -8.00
CA LEU A 97 -11.74 18.38 -8.34
C LEU A 97 -12.66 17.96 -9.49
N GLU A 98 -13.92 18.42 -9.51
CA GLU A 98 -14.85 18.15 -10.61
C GLU A 98 -14.32 18.70 -11.94
N ILE A 99 -13.81 19.95 -11.96
CA ILE A 99 -13.16 20.53 -13.14
C ILE A 99 -11.98 19.67 -13.61
N THR A 100 -11.19 19.15 -12.66
CA THR A 100 -10.04 18.27 -12.94
C THR A 100 -10.48 16.93 -13.53
N CYS A 101 -11.64 16.41 -13.13
CA CYS A 101 -12.22 15.20 -13.71
C CYS A 101 -12.74 15.41 -15.14
N VAL A 102 -13.25 16.60 -15.47
CA VAL A 102 -13.95 16.84 -16.76
C VAL A 102 -13.11 17.56 -17.82
N ALA A 103 -12.04 18.28 -17.45
CA ALA A 103 -11.29 19.13 -18.36
C ALA A 103 -9.76 19.09 -18.12
N ASP A 104 -8.97 19.40 -19.16
CA ASP A 104 -7.50 19.42 -19.10
C ASP A 104 -6.93 20.65 -18.39
N GLY A 105 -7.78 21.66 -18.15
CA GLY A 105 -7.44 22.90 -17.44
C GLY A 105 -7.77 22.88 -15.95
N GLY A 106 -7.82 21.69 -15.34
CA GLY A 106 -8.02 21.52 -13.89
C GLY A 106 -6.75 21.77 -13.08
N LEU A 107 -6.75 21.27 -11.84
CA LEU A 107 -5.60 21.36 -10.94
C LEU A 107 -4.39 20.62 -11.52
N SER A 108 -3.19 21.14 -11.27
CA SER A 108 -1.96 20.38 -11.52
C SER A 108 -1.96 19.06 -10.72
N PRO A 109 -1.22 18.02 -11.16
CA PRO A 109 -1.23 16.72 -10.48
C PRO A 109 -0.91 16.80 -8.98
N VAL A 110 0.03 17.66 -8.60
CA VAL A 110 0.42 17.87 -7.19
C VAL A 110 -0.70 18.55 -6.41
N SER A 111 -1.26 19.65 -6.94
CA SER A 111 -2.39 20.34 -6.31
C SER A 111 -3.64 19.48 -6.22
N CYS A 112 -3.91 18.63 -7.22
CA CYS A 112 -5.01 17.67 -7.21
C CYS A 112 -4.85 16.68 -6.05
N ARG A 113 -3.64 16.13 -5.84
CA ARG A 113 -3.37 15.23 -4.72
C ARG A 113 -3.54 15.94 -3.37
N ILE A 114 -3.04 17.17 -3.23
CA ILE A 114 -3.23 17.98 -2.01
C ILE A 114 -4.72 18.24 -1.78
N ALA A 115 -5.49 18.55 -2.82
CA ALA A 115 -6.93 18.76 -2.73
C ALA A 115 -7.65 17.48 -2.28
N CYS A 116 -7.29 16.30 -2.81
CA CYS A 116 -7.86 15.01 -2.39
C CYS A 116 -7.57 14.72 -0.91
N VAL A 117 -6.32 14.90 -0.47
CA VAL A 117 -5.93 14.72 0.93
C VAL A 117 -6.62 15.72 1.86
N THR A 118 -6.77 16.98 1.42
CA THR A 118 -7.48 18.02 2.19
C THR A 118 -8.96 17.70 2.29
N LEU A 119 -9.57 17.20 1.21
CA LEU A 119 -10.96 16.74 1.24
C LEU A 119 -11.13 15.56 2.21
N ALA A 120 -10.21 14.60 2.21
CA ALA A 120 -10.22 13.48 3.16
C ALA A 120 -10.08 13.97 4.63
N ASP A 121 -9.26 14.98 4.90
CA ASP A 121 -9.13 15.59 6.23
C ASP A 121 -10.45 16.22 6.69
N ILE A 122 -11.14 16.92 5.77
CA ILE A 122 -12.47 17.47 6.03
C ILE A 122 -13.49 16.35 6.28
N VAL A 123 -13.49 15.28 5.48
CA VAL A 123 -14.37 14.12 5.65
C VAL A 123 -14.18 13.52 7.05
N VAL A 124 -12.93 13.31 7.47
CA VAL A 124 -12.61 12.75 8.79
C VAL A 124 -13.06 13.68 9.92
N LYS A 125 -12.78 14.98 9.84
CA LYS A 125 -13.14 15.96 10.88
C LYS A 125 -14.63 16.28 10.92
N SER A 126 -15.34 16.08 9.81
CA SER A 126 -16.76 16.41 9.67
C SER A 126 -17.65 15.19 9.47
N CYS A 127 -17.17 13.97 9.72
CA CYS A 127 -17.91 12.74 9.45
C CYS A 127 -19.25 12.66 10.19
N LYS A 128 -19.36 13.30 11.37
CA LYS A 128 -20.59 13.37 12.16
C LYS A 128 -21.62 14.37 11.61
N THR A 129 -21.18 15.41 10.89
CA THR A 129 -22.05 16.51 10.43
C THR A 129 -22.30 16.49 8.92
N TRP A 130 -21.36 15.96 8.13
CA TRP A 130 -21.46 15.88 6.68
C TRP A 130 -21.79 14.47 6.23
N THR A 131 -23.03 14.03 6.43
CA THR A 131 -23.48 12.67 6.08
C THR A 131 -23.53 12.40 4.56
N GLY A 132 -23.54 13.45 3.73
CA GLY A 132 -23.62 13.36 2.27
C GLY A 132 -22.28 13.24 1.54
N TRP A 133 -21.14 13.19 2.25
CA TRP A 133 -19.80 13.29 1.65
C TRP A 133 -19.53 12.23 0.57
N LYS A 134 -20.02 11.00 0.77
CA LYS A 134 -19.85 9.90 -0.21
C LYS A 134 -20.52 10.22 -1.54
N ASN A 135 -21.74 10.73 -1.50
CA ASN A 135 -22.47 11.15 -2.70
C ASN A 135 -21.72 12.28 -3.40
N ASP A 136 -21.13 13.21 -2.62
CA ASP A 136 -20.35 14.31 -3.18
C ASP A 136 -19.07 13.84 -3.87
N VAL A 137 -18.36 12.86 -3.30
CA VAL A 137 -17.18 12.24 -3.93
C VAL A 137 -17.58 11.39 -5.14
N GLN A 138 -18.67 10.62 -5.05
CA GLN A 138 -19.19 9.82 -6.16
C GLN A 138 -19.58 10.69 -7.36
N ARG A 139 -20.14 11.89 -7.12
CA ARG A 139 -20.43 12.85 -8.20
C ARG A 139 -19.20 13.24 -9.02
N LEU A 140 -18.00 13.26 -8.42
CA LEU A 140 -16.75 13.54 -9.14
C LEU A 140 -16.41 12.43 -10.13
N VAL A 141 -16.68 11.18 -9.74
CA VAL A 141 -16.49 10.00 -10.58
C VAL A 141 -17.49 10.02 -11.73
N ASP A 142 -18.76 10.27 -11.41
CA ASP A 142 -19.85 10.34 -12.39
C ASP A 142 -19.59 11.44 -13.43
N ALA A 143 -19.11 12.61 -12.98
CA ALA A 143 -18.70 13.70 -13.87
C ALA A 143 -17.57 13.26 -14.82
N GLY A 144 -16.55 12.57 -14.31
CA GLY A 144 -15.48 11.98 -15.11
C GLY A 144 -16.00 10.96 -16.14
N ILE A 145 -16.95 10.10 -15.77
CA ILE A 145 -17.59 9.15 -16.69
C ILE A 145 -18.34 9.87 -17.81
N VAL A 146 -19.16 10.87 -17.47
CA VAL A 146 -19.92 11.66 -18.45
C VAL A 146 -18.97 12.38 -19.43
N ALA A 147 -17.83 12.84 -18.95
CA ALA A 147 -16.80 13.49 -19.76
C ALA A 147 -15.88 12.51 -20.51
N GLN A 148 -16.13 11.19 -20.46
CA GLN A 148 -15.28 10.13 -21.04
C GLN A 148 -13.83 10.14 -20.50
N ARG A 149 -13.68 10.57 -19.25
CA ARG A 149 -12.43 10.70 -18.49
C ARG A 149 -12.49 9.91 -17.20
N GLN A 150 -13.11 8.72 -17.24
CA GLN A 150 -13.32 7.89 -16.06
C GLN A 150 -12.04 7.59 -15.26
N HIS A 151 -10.87 7.56 -15.89
CA HIS A 151 -9.58 7.38 -15.22
C HIS A 151 -9.28 8.54 -14.24
N LYS A 152 -9.56 9.81 -14.62
CA LYS A 152 -9.38 10.96 -13.70
C LYS A 152 -10.32 10.88 -12.50
N GLY A 153 -11.58 10.54 -12.73
CA GLY A 153 -12.56 10.33 -11.67
C GLY A 153 -12.15 9.21 -10.72
N ALA A 154 -11.69 8.08 -11.26
CA ALA A 154 -11.18 6.95 -10.48
C ALA A 154 -9.92 7.31 -9.68
N ALA A 155 -8.98 8.06 -10.26
CA ALA A 155 -7.79 8.55 -9.57
C ALA A 155 -8.16 9.41 -8.36
N VAL A 156 -9.07 10.37 -8.54
CA VAL A 156 -9.55 11.25 -7.45
C VAL A 156 -10.25 10.43 -6.37
N LEU A 157 -11.12 9.48 -6.75
CA LEU A 157 -11.78 8.59 -5.80
C LEU A 157 -10.77 7.80 -4.96
N ALA A 158 -9.80 7.16 -5.61
CA ALA A 158 -8.79 6.35 -4.94
C ALA A 158 -7.89 7.19 -4.03
N GLU A 159 -7.49 8.40 -4.44
CA GLU A 159 -6.69 9.30 -3.62
C GLU A 159 -7.47 9.84 -2.40
N VAL A 160 -8.76 10.18 -2.56
CA VAL A 160 -9.60 10.62 -1.42
C VAL A 160 -9.80 9.48 -0.44
N LEU A 161 -10.23 8.30 -0.91
CA LEU A 161 -10.47 7.14 -0.05
C LEU A 161 -9.18 6.64 0.62
N GLY A 162 -8.08 6.58 -0.12
CA GLY A 162 -6.78 6.14 0.39
C GLY A 162 -6.19 7.09 1.44
N ALA A 163 -6.51 8.39 1.38
CA ALA A 163 -6.00 9.35 2.35
C ALA A 163 -6.71 9.30 3.72
N ILE A 164 -7.91 8.71 3.81
CA ILE A 164 -8.74 8.72 5.04
C ILE A 164 -8.00 8.13 6.25
N PRO A 165 -7.43 6.90 6.21
CA PRO A 165 -6.76 6.33 7.38
C PRO A 165 -5.61 7.19 7.90
N LEU A 166 -4.82 7.76 6.99
CA LEU A 166 -3.73 8.67 7.35
C LEU A 166 -4.26 9.97 7.99
N GLN A 167 -5.41 10.48 7.56
CA GLN A 167 -6.02 11.67 8.17
C GLN A 167 -6.64 11.37 9.54
N ILE A 168 -7.15 10.15 9.77
CA ILE A 168 -7.56 9.68 11.10
C ILE A 168 -6.35 9.71 12.04
N LEU A 169 -5.23 9.12 11.64
CA LEU A 169 -3.99 9.13 12.41
C LEU A 169 -3.49 10.56 12.68
N ALA A 170 -3.49 11.43 11.67
CA ALA A 170 -3.05 12.81 11.83
C ALA A 170 -3.93 13.63 12.79
N SER A 171 -5.22 13.28 12.88
CA SER A 171 -6.21 13.99 13.69
C SER A 171 -6.49 13.32 15.03
N GLU A 172 -5.81 12.21 15.36
CA GLU A 172 -6.04 11.39 16.56
C GLU A 172 -6.12 12.22 17.84
N ARG A 173 -5.21 13.20 17.96
CA ARG A 173 -5.07 14.08 19.14
C ARG A 173 -6.24 15.05 19.33
N MET A 174 -7.13 15.17 18.34
CA MET A 174 -8.30 16.05 18.40
C MET A 174 -9.45 15.42 19.19
N TRP A 175 -9.43 14.11 19.41
CA TRP A 175 -10.55 13.37 19.97
C TRP A 175 -10.19 12.74 21.32
N ILE A 176 -11.19 12.60 22.17
CA ILE A 176 -11.08 11.74 23.35
C ILE A 176 -11.29 10.28 22.97
N ALA A 177 -10.92 9.35 23.87
CA ALA A 177 -10.96 7.90 23.63
C ALA A 177 -12.30 7.38 23.08
N ASP A 178 -13.43 7.84 23.63
CA ASP A 178 -14.75 7.40 23.16
C ASP A 178 -15.08 7.94 21.76
N GLU A 179 -14.64 9.15 21.44
CA GLU A 179 -14.88 9.79 20.15
C GLU A 179 -14.09 9.13 19.05
N ILE A 180 -12.81 8.82 19.29
CA ILE A 180 -12.00 8.09 18.31
C ILE A 180 -12.56 6.70 18.06
N HIS A 181 -13.02 5.99 19.09
CA HIS A 181 -13.65 4.68 18.90
C HIS A 181 -14.90 4.75 18.01
N GLN A 182 -15.73 5.78 18.16
CA GLN A 182 -16.88 6.02 17.29
C GLN A 182 -16.46 6.32 15.85
N ILE A 183 -15.41 7.13 15.65
CA ILE A 183 -14.89 7.48 14.33
C ILE A 183 -14.33 6.25 13.63
N LEU A 184 -13.52 5.45 14.32
CA LEU A 184 -12.99 4.20 13.80
C LEU A 184 -14.11 3.23 13.45
N THR A 185 -15.14 3.10 14.29
CA THR A 185 -16.31 2.26 14.00
C THR A 185 -17.05 2.73 12.75
N LEU A 186 -17.23 4.05 12.59
CA LEU A 186 -17.87 4.64 11.42
C LEU A 186 -17.07 4.29 10.15
N PHE A 187 -15.77 4.55 10.13
CA PHE A 187 -14.95 4.29 8.95
C PHE A 187 -14.70 2.79 8.70
N GLN A 188 -14.68 1.95 9.74
CA GLN A 188 -14.61 0.50 9.60
C GLN A 188 -15.85 -0.05 8.88
N ALA A 189 -17.02 0.57 9.07
CA ALA A 189 -18.24 0.20 8.33
C ALA A 189 -18.15 0.52 6.83
N GLU A 190 -17.24 1.43 6.42
CA GLU A 190 -17.07 1.85 5.02
C GLU A 190 -16.08 1.02 4.22
N VAL A 191 -15.43 0.06 4.88
CA VAL A 191 -14.41 -0.79 4.28
C VAL A 191 -14.93 -1.58 3.07
N GLU A 192 -16.20 -2.02 3.08
CA GLU A 192 -16.83 -2.71 1.95
C GLU A 192 -17.00 -1.80 0.72
N GLU A 193 -17.29 -0.52 0.93
CA GLU A 193 -17.40 0.44 -0.17
C GLU A 193 -16.03 0.74 -0.77
N VAL A 194 -15.00 0.88 0.07
CA VAL A 194 -13.59 1.04 -0.37
C VAL A 194 -13.15 -0.16 -1.20
N MET A 195 -13.38 -1.39 -0.73
CA MET A 195 -13.05 -2.60 -1.49
C MET A 195 -13.81 -2.67 -2.81
N THR A 196 -15.08 -2.27 -2.84
CA THR A 196 -15.88 -2.25 -4.06
C THR A 196 -15.34 -1.24 -5.08
N ALA A 197 -14.95 -0.05 -4.64
CA ALA A 197 -14.33 0.97 -5.48
C ALA A 197 -13.00 0.47 -6.05
N VAL A 198 -12.12 -0.07 -5.20
CA VAL A 198 -10.82 -0.61 -5.62
C VAL A 198 -11.00 -1.75 -6.63
N GLN A 199 -11.87 -2.71 -6.35
CA GLN A 199 -12.15 -3.84 -7.26
C GLN A 199 -12.61 -3.35 -8.63
N MET A 200 -13.52 -2.37 -8.67
CA MET A 200 -14.00 -1.76 -9.90
C MET A 200 -12.87 -1.12 -10.71
N ILE A 201 -11.96 -0.38 -10.06
CA ILE A 201 -10.81 0.26 -10.73
C ILE A 201 -9.84 -0.81 -11.26
N LEU A 202 -9.45 -1.78 -10.42
CA LEU A 202 -8.53 -2.86 -10.81
C LEU A 202 -9.04 -3.64 -12.02
N SER A 203 -10.35 -3.86 -12.09
CA SER A 203 -10.98 -4.68 -13.14
C SER A 203 -11.21 -3.92 -14.44
N ASN A 204 -11.50 -2.61 -14.38
CA ASN A 204 -12.03 -1.85 -15.52
C ASN A 204 -11.12 -0.69 -15.98
N ILE A 205 -10.15 -0.25 -15.17
CA ILE A 205 -9.35 0.95 -15.43
C ILE A 205 -7.87 0.64 -15.14
N PRO A 206 -7.16 -0.05 -16.04
CA PRO A 206 -5.79 -0.54 -15.81
C PRO A 206 -4.79 0.60 -15.56
N ASP A 207 -4.99 1.77 -16.17
CA ASP A 207 -4.14 2.96 -15.98
C ASP A 207 -4.13 3.45 -14.53
N GLU A 208 -5.20 3.20 -13.78
CA GLU A 208 -5.38 3.65 -12.40
C GLU A 208 -5.12 2.54 -11.37
N ARG A 209 -4.59 1.40 -11.81
CA ARG A 209 -4.26 0.26 -10.94
C ARG A 209 -3.34 0.66 -9.79
N SER A 210 -2.32 1.46 -10.04
CA SER A 210 -1.38 1.90 -8.99
C SER A 210 -2.08 2.74 -7.92
N ASN A 211 -3.02 3.61 -8.30
CA ASN A 211 -3.79 4.41 -7.34
C ASN A 211 -4.77 3.53 -6.53
N ALA A 212 -5.41 2.54 -7.17
CA ALA A 212 -6.26 1.58 -6.48
C ALA A 212 -5.49 0.71 -5.47
N LEU A 213 -4.29 0.26 -5.83
CA LEU A 213 -3.43 -0.51 -4.92
C LEU A 213 -2.96 0.35 -3.73
N ARG A 214 -2.50 1.59 -3.97
CA ARG A 214 -2.12 2.51 -2.87
C ARG A 214 -3.28 2.84 -1.95
N CYS A 215 -4.49 3.01 -2.52
CA CYS A 215 -5.70 3.14 -1.74
C CYS A 215 -5.90 1.92 -0.84
N LEU A 216 -5.79 0.71 -1.38
CA LEU A 216 -5.96 -0.52 -0.61
C LEU A 216 -4.89 -0.69 0.50
N GLU A 217 -3.63 -0.40 0.18
CA GLU A 217 -2.50 -0.42 1.13
C GLU A 217 -2.76 0.46 2.35
N CYS A 218 -3.24 1.69 2.14
CA CYS A 218 -3.53 2.63 3.22
C CYS A 218 -4.61 2.14 4.18
N TRP A 219 -5.42 1.16 3.79
CA TRP A 219 -6.49 0.60 4.61
C TRP A 219 -6.13 -0.72 5.27
N ILE A 220 -4.97 -1.33 4.99
CA ILE A 220 -4.57 -2.59 5.63
C ILE A 220 -4.49 -2.43 7.15
N VAL A 221 -4.84 -3.50 7.86
CA VAL A 221 -4.84 -3.56 9.33
C VAL A 221 -3.54 -3.01 9.92
N GLY A 222 -3.65 -2.21 10.98
CA GLY A 222 -2.51 -1.49 11.56
C GLY A 222 -2.18 -0.15 10.90
N CYS A 223 -2.97 0.30 9.91
CA CYS A 223 -2.83 1.62 9.28
C CYS A 223 -2.97 2.80 10.26
N VAL A 224 -3.59 2.57 11.43
CA VAL A 224 -3.57 3.49 12.57
C VAL A 224 -2.87 2.76 13.73
N PRO A 225 -1.56 2.99 13.98
CA PRO A 225 -0.76 2.17 14.89
C PRO A 225 -1.27 2.10 16.34
N THR A 226 -1.94 3.14 16.84
CA THR A 226 -2.56 3.16 18.17
C THR A 226 -3.84 2.30 18.25
N HIS A 227 -4.34 1.85 17.11
CA HIS A 227 -5.57 1.09 16.94
C HIS A 227 -5.33 -0.08 15.97
N GLU A 228 -4.47 -1.01 16.38
CA GLU A 228 -3.96 -2.11 15.54
C GLU A 228 -5.05 -2.99 14.88
N ALA A 229 -6.26 -3.04 15.41
CA ALA A 229 -7.36 -3.83 14.84
C ALA A 229 -8.16 -3.10 13.75
N PHE A 230 -7.94 -1.80 13.55
CA PHE A 230 -8.61 -1.01 12.53
C PHE A 230 -8.01 -1.27 11.15
N GLY A 231 -8.88 -1.44 10.15
CA GLY A 231 -8.51 -1.63 8.75
C GLY A 231 -8.95 -2.97 8.16
N LEU A 232 -8.31 -3.32 7.05
CA LEU A 232 -8.56 -4.47 6.20
C LEU A 232 -7.63 -5.64 6.58
N THR A 233 -8.25 -6.77 6.89
CA THR A 233 -7.56 -8.05 7.09
C THR A 233 -7.70 -8.94 5.86
N ALA A 234 -6.89 -9.99 5.77
CA ALA A 234 -6.98 -10.97 4.69
C ALA A 234 -8.37 -11.62 4.55
N ALA A 235 -9.13 -11.76 5.65
CA ALA A 235 -10.50 -12.27 5.61
C ALA A 235 -11.45 -11.38 4.79
N HIS A 236 -11.29 -10.05 4.87
CA HIS A 236 -12.08 -9.10 4.09
C HIS A 236 -11.71 -9.21 2.60
N LEU A 237 -10.41 -9.17 2.30
CA LEU A 237 -9.90 -9.28 0.92
C LEU A 237 -10.31 -10.60 0.27
N PHE A 238 -10.27 -11.70 1.03
CA PHE A 238 -10.67 -13.03 0.56
C PHE A 238 -12.16 -13.10 0.25
N THR A 239 -13.01 -12.61 1.15
CA THR A 239 -14.47 -12.62 0.97
C THR A 239 -14.91 -11.87 -0.29
N ARG A 240 -14.14 -10.83 -0.68
CA ARG A 240 -14.41 -10.04 -1.90
C ARG A 240 -13.72 -10.56 -3.17
N GLY A 241 -12.91 -11.62 -3.05
CA GLY A 241 -12.13 -12.18 -4.16
C GLY A 241 -10.94 -11.31 -4.59
N LEU A 242 -10.55 -10.32 -3.77
CA LEU A 242 -9.41 -9.44 -4.08
C LEU A 242 -8.06 -10.14 -3.91
N ILE A 243 -7.99 -11.19 -3.08
CA ILE A 243 -6.76 -11.98 -2.91
C ILE A 243 -6.27 -12.55 -4.25
N ASP A 244 -7.17 -13.13 -5.06
CA ASP A 244 -6.78 -13.70 -6.35
C ASP A 244 -6.30 -12.64 -7.34
N GLU A 245 -6.96 -11.49 -7.37
CA GLU A 245 -6.55 -10.37 -8.22
C GLU A 245 -5.17 -9.84 -7.81
N LEU A 246 -4.91 -9.71 -6.51
CA LEU A 246 -3.61 -9.31 -6.00
C LEU A 246 -2.52 -10.33 -6.35
N PHE A 247 -2.77 -11.63 -6.21
CA PHE A 247 -1.84 -12.67 -6.65
C PHE A 247 -1.54 -12.60 -8.15
N ASN A 248 -2.55 -12.33 -8.98
CA ASN A 248 -2.36 -12.14 -10.41
C ASN A 248 -1.46 -10.93 -10.70
N ILE A 249 -1.63 -9.83 -9.95
CA ILE A 249 -0.79 -8.63 -10.07
C ILE A 249 0.65 -8.92 -9.59
N VAL A 250 0.86 -9.71 -8.54
CA VAL A 250 2.20 -10.12 -8.08
C VAL A 250 2.98 -10.84 -9.19
N ILE A 251 2.30 -11.68 -9.98
CA ILE A 251 2.94 -12.48 -11.03
C ILE A 251 3.09 -11.70 -12.35
N SER A 252 2.13 -10.82 -12.67
CA SER A 252 2.01 -10.21 -14.01
C SER A 252 2.14 -8.68 -14.05
N GLY A 253 2.17 -8.01 -12.91
CA GLY A 253 2.31 -6.57 -12.80
C GLY A 253 3.72 -6.09 -13.16
N ASN A 254 3.86 -4.77 -13.32
CA ASN A 254 5.19 -4.16 -13.32
C ASN A 254 5.79 -4.23 -11.91
N GLU A 255 7.09 -3.92 -11.78
CA GLU A 255 7.80 -4.05 -10.50
C GLU A 255 7.09 -3.33 -9.34
N GLU A 256 6.72 -2.06 -9.52
CA GLU A 256 6.04 -1.27 -8.49
C GLU A 256 4.71 -1.90 -8.07
N GLN A 257 3.86 -2.27 -9.03
CA GLN A 257 2.54 -2.85 -8.78
C GLN A 257 2.64 -4.23 -8.15
N ALA A 258 3.58 -5.06 -8.61
CA ALA A 258 3.79 -6.41 -8.09
C ALA A 258 4.28 -6.37 -6.64
N GLN A 259 5.24 -5.51 -6.32
CA GLN A 259 5.74 -5.36 -4.94
C GLN A 259 4.67 -4.76 -4.01
N LEU A 260 3.90 -3.79 -4.50
CA LEU A 260 2.81 -3.19 -3.73
C LEU A 260 1.69 -4.22 -3.44
N ALA A 261 1.27 -4.99 -4.45
CA ALA A 261 0.29 -6.06 -4.26
C ALA A 261 0.80 -7.13 -3.30
N ALA A 262 2.08 -7.50 -3.37
CA ALA A 262 2.68 -8.44 -2.43
C ALA A 262 2.69 -7.91 -1.00
N GLY A 263 2.99 -6.61 -0.83
CA GLY A 263 2.92 -5.94 0.47
C GLY A 263 1.52 -5.97 1.06
N ILE A 264 0.51 -5.56 0.27
CA ILE A 264 -0.90 -5.58 0.68
C ILE A 264 -1.32 -6.97 1.16
N VAL A 265 -1.02 -8.03 0.39
CA VAL A 265 -1.39 -9.40 0.78
C VAL A 265 -0.63 -9.79 2.05
N ALA A 266 0.69 -9.63 2.08
CA ALA A 266 1.51 -10.02 3.23
C ALA A 266 1.09 -9.31 4.52
N ASP A 267 0.88 -8.00 4.46
CA ASP A 267 0.56 -7.17 5.63
C ASP A 267 -0.87 -7.44 6.11
N SER A 268 -1.80 -7.84 5.22
CA SER A 268 -3.18 -8.21 5.59
C SER A 268 -3.29 -9.47 6.45
N PHE A 269 -2.26 -10.30 6.50
CA PHE A 269 -2.18 -11.52 7.32
C PHE A 269 -1.52 -11.29 8.69
N VAL A 270 -0.97 -10.10 8.96
CA VAL A 270 -0.39 -9.79 10.27
C VAL A 270 -1.49 -9.80 11.32
N PHE A 271 -1.32 -10.62 12.37
CA PHE A 271 -2.34 -10.87 13.37
C PHE A 271 -1.91 -10.36 14.74
N THR A 272 -2.62 -9.38 15.27
CA THR A 272 -2.24 -8.63 16.49
C THR A 272 -3.01 -9.02 17.75
N VAL A 273 -4.05 -9.86 17.68
CA VAL A 273 -4.97 -10.11 18.82
C VAL A 273 -5.12 -11.60 19.13
N PRO A 274 -4.98 -12.09 20.37
CA PRO A 274 -5.03 -13.52 20.72
C PRO A 274 -6.45 -14.16 20.70
N ALA A 275 -7.33 -13.74 19.80
CA ALA A 275 -8.65 -14.35 19.61
C ALA A 275 -8.57 -15.59 18.69
N PRO A 276 -9.47 -16.57 18.81
CA PRO A 276 -9.57 -17.64 17.81
C PRO A 276 -9.86 -17.03 16.44
N LEU A 277 -9.11 -17.48 15.42
CA LEU A 277 -9.28 -17.01 14.05
C LEU A 277 -10.69 -17.33 13.54
N SER A 278 -11.28 -16.40 12.79
CA SER A 278 -12.56 -16.65 12.13
C SER A 278 -12.43 -17.73 11.06
N GLU A 279 -13.52 -18.41 10.75
CA GLU A 279 -13.56 -19.40 9.66
C GLU A 279 -13.14 -18.77 8.32
N THR A 280 -13.55 -17.52 8.06
CA THR A 280 -13.16 -16.76 6.88
C THR A 280 -11.66 -16.50 6.81
N MET A 281 -11.01 -16.21 7.94
CA MET A 281 -9.56 -16.03 8.00
C MET A 281 -8.83 -17.35 7.75
N ILE A 282 -9.29 -18.46 8.34
CA ILE A 282 -8.72 -19.78 8.09
C ILE A 282 -8.81 -20.14 6.59
N ASN A 283 -9.96 -19.88 5.97
CA ASN A 283 -10.14 -20.11 4.54
C ASN A 283 -9.22 -19.21 3.69
N ALA A 284 -9.06 -17.93 4.08
CA ALA A 284 -8.14 -17.01 3.41
C ALA A 284 -6.68 -17.49 3.47
N VAL A 285 -6.24 -18.00 4.63
CA VAL A 285 -4.91 -18.57 4.84
C VAL A 285 -4.70 -19.80 3.96
N LEU A 286 -5.62 -20.77 4.00
CA LEU A 286 -5.51 -22.01 3.22
C LEU A 286 -5.55 -21.74 1.72
N HIS A 287 -6.44 -20.86 1.26
CA HIS A 287 -6.54 -20.45 -0.14
C HIS A 287 -5.25 -19.79 -0.61
N SER A 288 -4.73 -18.83 0.16
CA SER A 288 -3.48 -18.13 -0.19
C SER A 288 -2.28 -19.07 -0.20
N GLY A 289 -2.22 -20.02 0.74
CA GLY A 289 -1.23 -21.09 0.74
C GLY A 289 -1.28 -21.94 -0.53
N LEU A 290 -2.48 -22.30 -1.00
CA LEU A 290 -2.66 -23.05 -2.26
C LEU A 290 -2.20 -22.22 -3.46
N ARG A 291 -2.59 -20.95 -3.56
CA ARG A 291 -2.19 -20.06 -4.66
C ARG A 291 -0.67 -19.88 -4.73
N LEU A 292 0.00 -19.80 -3.58
CA LEU A 292 1.45 -19.73 -3.50
C LEU A 292 2.11 -21.03 -3.97
N VAL A 293 1.58 -22.19 -3.57
CA VAL A 293 2.06 -23.51 -4.02
C VAL A 293 1.89 -23.69 -5.52
N GLU A 294 0.76 -23.26 -6.08
CA GLU A 294 0.52 -23.25 -7.53
C GLU A 294 1.52 -22.36 -8.29
N ALA A 295 2.12 -21.37 -7.62
CA ALA A 295 3.11 -20.47 -8.17
C ALA A 295 4.56 -20.99 -8.05
N ILE A 296 4.82 -22.15 -7.45
CA ILE A 296 6.17 -22.78 -7.40
C ILE A 296 6.86 -22.85 -8.78
N PRO A 297 6.16 -23.13 -9.91
CA PRO A 297 6.80 -23.13 -11.21
C PRO A 297 7.53 -21.83 -11.54
N VAL A 298 7.09 -20.67 -11.02
CA VAL A 298 7.71 -19.34 -11.24
C VAL A 298 9.19 -19.32 -10.83
N PHE A 299 9.63 -20.17 -9.91
CA PHE A 299 11.04 -20.28 -9.49
C PHE A 299 11.92 -21.06 -10.48
N ARG A 300 11.37 -21.57 -11.59
CA ARG A 300 12.09 -22.34 -12.61
C ARG A 300 12.39 -21.49 -13.85
N SER A 301 13.46 -21.81 -14.58
CA SER A 301 13.97 -20.99 -15.71
C SER A 301 13.06 -20.88 -16.93
N ASP A 302 12.04 -21.75 -17.08
CA ASP A 302 11.27 -21.90 -18.33
C ASP A 302 9.79 -21.45 -18.20
N VAL A 303 9.53 -20.38 -17.45
CA VAL A 303 8.15 -19.96 -17.13
C VAL A 303 7.62 -18.98 -18.16
N ARG A 304 6.43 -19.29 -18.68
CA ARG A 304 5.66 -18.38 -19.52
C ARG A 304 4.78 -17.50 -18.65
N SER A 305 4.72 -16.21 -18.98
CA SER A 305 3.77 -15.26 -18.42
C SER A 305 2.33 -15.70 -18.72
N PRO A 306 1.33 -15.12 -18.02
CA PRO A 306 -0.08 -15.34 -18.35
C PRO A 306 -0.45 -14.95 -19.79
N THR A 307 0.36 -14.11 -20.44
CA THR A 307 0.20 -13.70 -21.86
C THR A 307 0.85 -14.68 -22.85
N GLY A 308 1.54 -15.71 -22.37
CA GLY A 308 2.15 -16.77 -23.19
C GLY A 308 3.59 -16.48 -23.65
N GLU A 309 4.13 -15.30 -23.34
CA GLU A 309 5.53 -14.92 -23.59
C GLU A 309 6.43 -15.45 -22.47
N MET A 310 7.72 -15.72 -22.74
CA MET A 310 8.64 -16.09 -21.64
C MET A 310 8.85 -14.88 -20.73
N MET A 311 8.75 -15.09 -19.41
CA MET A 311 9.07 -14.04 -18.45
C MET A 311 10.54 -13.66 -18.59
N THR A 312 10.85 -12.37 -18.52
CA THR A 312 12.25 -11.95 -18.35
C THR A 312 12.74 -12.36 -16.97
N LYS A 313 14.06 -12.53 -16.81
CA LYS A 313 14.66 -12.85 -15.51
C LYS A 313 14.30 -11.81 -14.44
N GLU A 314 14.20 -10.55 -14.83
CA GLU A 314 13.81 -9.44 -13.96
C GLU A 314 12.35 -9.58 -13.49
N GLN A 315 11.41 -9.76 -14.42
CA GLN A 315 9.99 -10.01 -14.09
C GLN A 315 9.82 -11.23 -13.19
N GLN A 316 10.54 -12.31 -13.49
CA GLN A 316 10.55 -13.52 -12.67
C GLN A 316 11.06 -13.23 -11.25
N THR A 317 12.17 -12.49 -11.13
CA THR A 317 12.76 -12.13 -9.84
C THR A 317 11.79 -11.27 -9.03
N THR A 318 11.16 -10.26 -9.64
CA THR A 318 10.10 -9.45 -9.03
C THR A 318 8.96 -10.33 -8.49
N ALA A 319 8.45 -11.26 -9.29
CA ALA A 319 7.38 -12.17 -8.87
C ALA A 319 7.84 -13.07 -7.70
N CYS A 320 9.05 -13.63 -7.78
CA CYS A 320 9.64 -14.44 -6.70
C CYS A 320 9.81 -13.66 -5.40
N ARG A 321 10.21 -12.37 -5.46
CA ARG A 321 10.29 -11.49 -4.28
C ARG A 321 8.91 -11.32 -3.63
N GLY A 322 7.88 -11.06 -4.44
CA GLY A 322 6.51 -10.94 -3.95
C GLY A 322 5.97 -12.24 -3.33
N ILE A 323 6.16 -13.37 -4.02
CA ILE A 323 5.77 -14.70 -3.53
C ILE A 323 6.48 -15.03 -2.21
N SER A 324 7.79 -14.77 -2.12
CA SER A 324 8.56 -15.02 -0.90
C SER A 324 8.06 -14.16 0.27
N ARG A 325 7.83 -12.86 0.06
CA ARG A 325 7.28 -11.96 1.08
C ARG A 325 5.93 -12.46 1.62
N ILE A 326 5.02 -12.85 0.74
CA ILE A 326 3.70 -13.36 1.14
C ILE A 326 3.85 -14.69 1.89
N ALA A 327 4.63 -15.64 1.35
CA ALA A 327 4.83 -16.95 1.97
C ALA A 327 5.43 -16.84 3.37
N CYS A 328 6.41 -15.95 3.56
CA CYS A 328 7.01 -15.69 4.87
C CYS A 328 6.01 -15.05 5.84
N SER A 329 5.22 -14.06 5.42
CA SER A 329 4.19 -13.48 6.31
C SER A 329 3.16 -14.53 6.75
N LEU A 330 2.70 -15.37 5.82
CA LEU A 330 1.80 -16.49 6.13
C LEU A 330 2.42 -17.47 7.12
N ALA A 331 3.67 -17.86 6.90
CA ALA A 331 4.38 -18.79 7.78
C ALA A 331 4.57 -18.22 9.19
N MET A 332 5.00 -16.96 9.30
CA MET A 332 5.20 -16.30 10.59
C MET A 332 3.92 -16.19 11.42
N ASN A 333 2.81 -15.84 10.79
CA ASN A 333 1.59 -15.51 11.50
C ASN A 333 0.61 -16.69 11.62
N HIS A 334 0.70 -17.68 10.72
CA HIS A 334 -0.31 -18.74 10.56
C HIS A 334 0.29 -20.15 10.37
N ALA A 335 1.54 -20.40 10.79
CA ALA A 335 2.16 -21.73 10.76
C ALA A 335 1.29 -22.86 11.34
N PRO A 336 0.56 -22.70 12.47
CA PRO A 336 -0.29 -23.76 13.00
C PRO A 336 -1.37 -24.25 12.01
N ILE A 337 -1.92 -23.35 11.20
CA ILE A 337 -2.93 -23.67 10.19
C ILE A 337 -2.28 -24.30 8.96
N LEU A 338 -1.15 -23.75 8.50
CA LEU A 338 -0.51 -24.12 7.24
C LEU A 338 0.37 -25.36 7.33
N LEU A 339 1.14 -25.49 8.40
CA LEU A 339 2.21 -26.49 8.53
C LEU A 339 1.85 -27.63 9.49
N TRP A 340 1.01 -27.38 10.49
CA TRP A 340 0.76 -28.36 11.56
C TRP A 340 -0.67 -28.87 11.63
N ASN A 341 -1.55 -28.42 10.73
CA ASN A 341 -2.96 -28.81 10.69
C ASN A 341 -3.70 -28.58 12.02
N GLN A 342 -3.22 -27.64 12.84
CA GLN A 342 -3.82 -27.30 14.12
C GLN A 342 -4.84 -26.19 13.89
N VAL A 343 -6.13 -26.54 13.97
CA VAL A 343 -7.21 -25.57 14.05
C VAL A 343 -7.76 -25.56 15.48
N PRO A 344 -7.66 -24.45 16.22
CA PRO A 344 -8.20 -24.37 17.58
C PRO A 344 -9.72 -24.66 17.58
N GLY A 345 -10.13 -25.76 18.22
CA GLY A 345 -11.51 -25.97 18.64
C GLY A 345 -12.50 -26.60 17.66
N THR A 346 -12.08 -27.23 16.55
CA THR A 346 -13.04 -27.79 15.58
C THR A 346 -12.59 -29.13 15.00
N GLN A 347 -13.12 -30.23 15.56
CA GLN A 347 -13.07 -31.59 14.96
C GLN A 347 -14.07 -31.76 13.80
N ALA A 348 -14.75 -30.70 13.38
CA ALA A 348 -15.66 -30.72 12.24
C ALA A 348 -14.99 -30.01 11.06
N THR A 349 -15.08 -30.66 9.89
CA THR A 349 -14.78 -30.13 8.54
C THR A 349 -14.98 -28.61 8.44
N ILE A 350 -13.90 -27.85 8.64
CA ILE A 350 -13.83 -26.43 8.26
C ILE A 350 -13.49 -26.40 6.77
N GLY A 351 -14.42 -25.87 5.98
CA GLY A 351 -14.27 -25.39 4.60
C GLY A 351 -13.49 -26.26 3.61
N SER A 352 -14.18 -26.95 2.70
CA SER A 352 -13.70 -27.54 1.42
C SER A 352 -12.46 -28.48 1.38
N PHE A 353 -11.57 -28.48 2.38
CA PHE A 353 -10.31 -29.22 2.38
C PHE A 353 -10.40 -30.47 3.25
N THR A 354 -10.15 -31.63 2.65
CA THR A 354 -10.00 -32.90 3.37
C THR A 354 -8.68 -32.94 4.16
N PRO A 355 -8.56 -33.78 5.20
CA PRO A 355 -7.29 -33.93 5.93
C PRO A 355 -6.09 -34.28 5.04
N GLU A 356 -6.33 -35.07 3.98
CA GLU A 356 -5.32 -35.43 2.98
C GLU A 356 -4.86 -34.21 2.16
N GLN A 357 -5.79 -33.36 1.75
CA GLN A 357 -5.47 -32.12 1.02
C GLN A 357 -4.68 -31.15 1.88
N LYS A 358 -5.00 -31.06 3.18
CA LYS A 358 -4.25 -30.22 4.12
C LYS A 358 -2.83 -30.72 4.33
N SER A 359 -2.65 -32.03 4.55
CA SER A 359 -1.31 -32.65 4.64
C SER A 359 -0.48 -32.42 3.37
N SER A 360 -1.09 -32.60 2.20
CA SER A 360 -0.45 -32.33 0.91
C SER A 360 -0.06 -30.86 0.75
N LEU A 361 -0.92 -29.93 1.18
CA LEU A 361 -0.64 -28.50 1.15
C LEU A 361 0.56 -28.14 2.05
N SER A 362 0.61 -28.65 3.28
CA SER A 362 1.73 -28.40 4.20
C SER A 362 3.08 -28.80 3.61
N MET A 363 3.15 -30.00 2.99
CA MET A 363 4.38 -30.50 2.38
C MET A 363 4.79 -29.66 1.17
N GLN A 364 3.83 -29.32 0.30
CA GLN A 364 4.12 -28.46 -0.85
C GLN A 364 4.50 -27.03 -0.45
N PHE A 365 3.96 -26.52 0.66
CA PHE A 365 4.32 -25.22 1.19
C PHE A 365 5.75 -25.19 1.73
N LEU A 366 6.23 -26.29 2.34
CA LEU A 366 7.65 -26.43 2.72
C LEU A 366 8.57 -26.46 1.48
N GLU A 367 8.15 -27.12 0.40
CA GLU A 367 8.87 -27.09 -0.88
C GLU A 367 8.91 -25.68 -1.50
N LEU A 368 7.84 -24.89 -1.35
CA LEU A 368 7.83 -23.48 -1.74
C LEU A 368 8.84 -22.67 -0.92
N LEU A 369 8.85 -22.79 0.41
CA LEU A 369 9.82 -22.08 1.26
C LEU A 369 11.25 -22.44 0.89
N LEU A 370 11.51 -23.72 0.58
CA LEU A 370 12.81 -24.18 0.08
C LEU A 370 13.14 -23.58 -1.29
N ALA A 371 12.17 -23.47 -2.21
CA ALA A 371 12.36 -22.82 -3.50
C ALA A 371 12.74 -21.34 -3.33
N CYS A 372 12.07 -20.60 -2.43
CA CYS A 372 12.43 -19.24 -2.07
C CYS A 372 13.86 -19.18 -1.49
N SER A 373 14.20 -20.08 -0.58
CA SER A 373 15.51 -20.12 0.09
C SER A 373 16.67 -20.47 -0.83
N SER A 374 16.38 -21.19 -1.91
CA SER A 374 17.36 -21.64 -2.90
C SER A 374 17.46 -20.71 -4.11
N TYR A 375 16.65 -19.65 -4.17
CA TYR A 375 16.60 -18.75 -5.32
C TYR A 375 17.83 -17.83 -5.38
N ASP A 376 18.30 -17.46 -6.57
CA ASP A 376 19.57 -16.74 -6.75
C ASP A 376 19.59 -15.30 -6.19
N ASP A 377 18.42 -14.67 -6.02
CA ASP A 377 18.30 -13.29 -5.54
C ASP A 377 18.20 -13.20 -4.00
N ILE A 378 18.99 -12.32 -3.38
CA ILE A 378 19.06 -12.24 -1.92
C ILE A 378 17.77 -11.69 -1.30
N ASP A 379 17.04 -10.81 -1.99
CA ASP A 379 15.79 -10.24 -1.49
C ASP A 379 14.66 -11.28 -1.49
N VAL A 380 14.80 -12.38 -2.26
CA VAL A 380 13.92 -13.54 -2.18
C VAL A 380 14.29 -14.45 -1.01
N VAL A 381 15.59 -14.66 -0.77
CA VAL A 381 16.10 -15.62 0.23
C VAL A 381 16.00 -15.05 1.64
N GLN A 382 16.41 -13.80 1.85
CA GLN A 382 16.58 -13.23 3.19
C GLN A 382 15.34 -13.35 4.10
N PRO A 383 14.10 -13.09 3.62
CA PRO A 383 12.90 -13.26 4.45
C PRO A 383 12.66 -14.69 4.95
N THR A 384 13.20 -15.69 4.27
CA THR A 384 13.00 -17.11 4.61
C THR A 384 13.84 -17.57 5.79
N LEU A 385 14.95 -16.90 6.08
CA LEU A 385 15.89 -17.32 7.12
C LEU A 385 15.27 -17.28 8.52
N GLU A 386 14.47 -16.25 8.78
CA GLU A 386 13.73 -16.09 10.03
C GLU A 386 12.67 -17.20 10.20
N ILE A 387 11.99 -17.58 9.11
CA ILE A 387 11.03 -18.69 9.12
C ILE A 387 11.71 -19.99 9.53
N TRP A 388 12.87 -20.31 8.94
CA TRP A 388 13.57 -21.55 9.26
C TRP A 388 14.06 -21.58 10.70
N PHE A 389 14.46 -20.44 11.25
CA PHE A 389 14.80 -20.32 12.66
C PHE A 389 13.59 -20.64 13.55
N PHE A 390 12.46 -19.96 13.35
CA PHE A 390 11.25 -20.19 14.15
C PHE A 390 10.65 -21.58 13.96
N PHE A 391 10.60 -22.08 12.72
CA PHE A 391 10.14 -23.44 12.41
C PHE A 391 10.92 -24.50 13.19
N LEU A 392 12.23 -24.29 13.38
CA LEU A 392 13.10 -25.17 14.16
C LEU A 392 13.07 -24.88 15.68
N GLU A 393 12.78 -23.65 16.10
CA GLU A 393 12.69 -23.28 17.52
C GLU A 393 11.36 -23.68 18.16
N GLU A 394 10.22 -23.38 17.52
CA GLU A 394 8.90 -23.86 17.97
C GLU A 394 8.90 -25.39 18.01
N SER A 395 9.67 -26.02 17.12
CA SER A 395 9.99 -27.44 17.07
C SER A 395 10.48 -28.02 18.43
N SER A 396 11.12 -27.22 19.28
CA SER A 396 11.93 -27.68 20.42
C SER A 396 11.27 -27.59 21.80
N SER A 397 10.27 -26.72 22.02
CA SER A 397 9.76 -26.43 23.39
C SER A 397 8.24 -26.59 23.59
N GLN A 398 7.42 -26.39 22.54
CA GLN A 398 5.96 -26.66 22.58
C GLN A 398 5.52 -27.83 21.67
N SER A 399 6.43 -28.40 20.87
CA SER A 399 6.06 -29.19 19.68
C SER A 399 6.44 -30.67 19.63
N GLU A 400 6.84 -31.32 20.73
CA GLU A 400 6.85 -32.80 20.69
C GLU A 400 5.50 -33.33 20.16
N ALA A 401 4.40 -32.65 20.48
CA ALA A 401 3.08 -32.91 19.91
C ALA A 401 2.94 -32.61 18.40
N SER A 402 3.58 -31.57 17.84
CA SER A 402 3.43 -31.18 16.42
C SER A 402 4.18 -32.11 15.47
N TRP A 403 5.40 -32.56 15.82
CA TRP A 403 6.09 -33.61 15.05
C TRP A 403 5.43 -34.96 15.22
N GLN A 404 4.81 -35.24 16.36
CA GLN A 404 4.05 -36.46 16.59
C GLN A 404 2.78 -36.55 15.73
N LEU A 405 2.24 -35.42 15.27
CA LEU A 405 1.08 -35.36 14.36
C LEU A 405 1.43 -35.73 12.91
N LEU A 406 2.70 -35.68 12.52
CA LEU A 406 3.15 -36.14 11.21
C LEU A 406 3.36 -37.66 11.21
N ASP A 407 2.88 -38.30 10.14
CA ASP A 407 3.15 -39.70 9.88
C ASP A 407 4.64 -39.92 9.47
N ALA A 408 5.05 -41.19 9.41
CA ALA A 408 6.42 -41.55 9.01
C ALA A 408 6.87 -40.89 7.68
N PRO A 409 6.09 -40.93 6.58
CA PRO A 409 6.49 -40.28 5.33
C PRO A 409 6.56 -38.76 5.45
N GLY A 410 5.68 -38.13 6.22
CA GLY A 410 5.75 -36.68 6.49
C GLY A 410 7.06 -36.29 7.18
N LYS A 411 7.51 -37.06 8.17
CA LYS A 411 8.80 -36.81 8.85
C LYS A 411 9.99 -36.95 7.91
N GLU A 412 10.00 -38.00 7.07
CA GLU A 412 11.05 -38.21 6.06
C GLU A 412 11.11 -37.05 5.05
N HIS A 413 9.94 -36.55 4.62
CA HIS A 413 9.87 -35.41 3.71
C HIS A 413 10.46 -34.14 4.33
N VAL A 414 10.11 -33.81 5.58
CA VAL A 414 10.66 -32.62 6.26
C VAL A 414 12.18 -32.73 6.42
N VAL A 415 12.70 -33.91 6.80
CA VAL A 415 14.16 -34.13 6.89
C VAL A 415 14.84 -33.93 5.52
N SER A 416 14.22 -34.41 4.44
CA SER A 416 14.71 -34.21 3.07
C SER A 416 14.76 -32.72 2.69
N VAL A 417 13.70 -31.97 3.01
CA VAL A 417 13.63 -30.51 2.78
C VAL A 417 14.75 -29.79 3.55
N LEU A 418 14.92 -30.09 4.84
CA LEU A 418 15.97 -29.48 5.67
C LEU A 418 17.39 -29.81 5.15
N SER A 419 17.63 -31.04 4.69
CA SER A 419 18.91 -31.40 4.09
C SER A 419 19.20 -30.60 2.81
N ARG A 420 18.19 -30.40 1.95
CA ARG A 420 18.30 -29.57 0.74
C ARG A 420 18.51 -28.10 1.07
N LEU A 421 17.82 -27.59 2.10
CA LEU A 421 18.01 -26.22 2.59
C LEU A 421 19.46 -25.99 3.03
N VAL A 422 20.00 -26.88 3.87
CA VAL A 422 21.39 -26.76 4.35
C VAL A 422 22.37 -26.74 3.17
N ASN A 423 22.17 -27.61 2.17
CA ASN A 423 23.00 -27.60 0.97
C ASN A 423 22.88 -26.27 0.20
N ALA A 424 21.66 -25.75 0.01
CA ALA A 424 21.45 -24.46 -0.66
C ALA A 424 22.16 -23.32 0.09
N LEU A 425 22.03 -23.26 1.42
CA LEU A 425 22.70 -22.25 2.23
C LEU A 425 24.23 -22.37 2.17
N ILE A 426 24.78 -23.59 2.20
CA ILE A 426 26.22 -23.83 2.04
C ILE A 426 26.71 -23.32 0.68
N GLU A 427 25.98 -23.59 -0.40
CA GLU A 427 26.32 -23.08 -1.73
C GLU A 427 26.37 -21.55 -1.76
N ARG A 428 25.46 -20.86 -1.05
CA ARG A 428 25.47 -19.39 -0.95
C ARG A 428 26.60 -18.83 -0.10
N CYS A 429 27.11 -19.59 0.86
CA CYS A 429 28.27 -19.19 1.66
C CYS A 429 29.60 -19.34 0.90
N LYS A 430 29.59 -19.89 -0.32
CA LYS A 430 30.79 -19.97 -1.14
C LYS A 430 31.15 -18.58 -1.67
N TYR A 431 32.44 -18.28 -1.64
CA TYR A 431 32.93 -17.09 -2.33
C TYR A 431 32.62 -17.17 -3.82
N PRO A 432 32.28 -16.04 -4.47
CA PRO A 432 32.13 -15.99 -5.91
C PRO A 432 33.39 -16.50 -6.61
N GLN A 433 33.23 -17.18 -7.75
CA GLN A 433 34.36 -17.76 -8.48
C GLN A 433 35.41 -16.71 -8.84
N TRP A 434 34.98 -15.49 -9.17
CA TRP A 434 35.90 -14.38 -9.45
C TRP A 434 36.79 -14.02 -8.25
N PHE A 435 36.30 -14.17 -7.02
CA PHE A 435 37.07 -13.90 -5.80
C PHE A 435 38.12 -14.98 -5.58
N VAL A 436 37.72 -16.25 -5.77
CA VAL A 436 38.62 -17.41 -5.69
C VAL A 436 39.74 -17.30 -6.74
N ASP A 437 39.40 -16.90 -7.96
CA ASP A 437 40.33 -16.82 -9.08
C ASP A 437 41.27 -15.60 -9.00
N LYS A 438 40.77 -14.45 -8.54
CA LYS A 438 41.54 -13.19 -8.54
C LYS A 438 42.22 -12.88 -7.21
N GLN A 439 41.81 -13.51 -6.10
CA GLN A 439 42.24 -13.19 -4.72
C GLN A 439 42.18 -11.70 -4.38
N GLN A 440 41.27 -10.96 -5.01
CA GLN A 440 41.07 -9.54 -4.79
C GLN A 440 39.68 -9.34 -4.20
N LEU A 441 39.58 -8.57 -3.11
CA LEU A 441 38.31 -8.03 -2.64
C LEU A 441 37.89 -6.93 -3.61
N VAL A 442 37.10 -7.32 -4.60
CA VAL A 442 36.40 -6.39 -5.47
C VAL A 442 34.98 -6.28 -4.93
N SER A 443 34.45 -5.07 -4.79
CA SER A 443 33.07 -4.93 -4.34
C SER A 443 32.15 -5.35 -5.48
N ASP A 444 31.09 -6.11 -5.17
CA ASP A 444 30.02 -6.42 -6.14
C ASP A 444 29.16 -5.18 -6.47
N ASP A 445 29.42 -4.05 -5.80
CA ASP A 445 28.79 -2.76 -6.02
C ASP A 445 29.72 -1.88 -6.88
N LEU A 446 29.27 -1.63 -8.12
CA LEU A 446 29.96 -0.77 -9.08
C LEU A 446 30.20 0.64 -8.54
N GLU A 447 29.36 1.15 -7.64
CA GLU A 447 29.54 2.45 -7.01
C GLU A 447 30.68 2.43 -5.97
N ILE A 448 30.84 1.32 -5.25
CA ILE A 448 31.93 1.14 -4.28
C ILE A 448 33.27 0.92 -5.01
N GLU A 449 33.28 0.18 -6.12
CA GLU A 449 34.45 0.09 -7.01
C GLU A 449 34.86 1.47 -7.56
N ALA A 450 33.89 2.26 -8.03
CA ALA A 450 34.15 3.60 -8.57
C ALA A 450 34.78 4.54 -7.52
N ILE A 451 34.37 4.44 -6.25
CA ILE A 451 34.99 5.19 -5.14
C ILE A 451 36.43 4.72 -4.87
N SER A 452 36.71 3.43 -5.06
CA SER A 452 38.05 2.87 -4.88
C SER A 452 39.04 3.33 -5.96
N ASP A 453 38.57 3.44 -7.20
CA ASP A 453 39.37 3.92 -8.35
C ASP A 453 39.62 5.43 -8.28
N LEU A 454 38.67 6.22 -7.76
CA LEU A 454 38.84 7.66 -7.52
C LEU A 454 39.85 8.00 -6.39
N ARG A 455 40.21 7.04 -5.54
CA ARG A 455 41.17 7.21 -4.44
C ARG A 455 42.61 6.80 -4.79
N ARG A 456 42.84 6.24 -5.97
CA ARG A 456 44.19 6.04 -6.54
C ARG A 456 44.55 7.18 -7.48
#